data_AF-J0WM00-F1
#
_entry.id   AF-J0WM00-F1
#
_cell.length_a   1.000
_cell.length_b   1.000
_cell.length_c   1.000
_cell.angle_alpha   90.00
_cell.angle_beta   90.00
_cell.angle_gamma   90.00
#
_symmetry.space_group_name_H-M   'P 1'
#
loop_
_entity.id
_entity.type
_entity.pdbx_description
1 polymer ?
#
loop_
_entity_poly.entity_id
_entity_poly.type
_entity_poly.pdbx_seq_one_letter_code
_entity_poly.pdbx_strand_id
1 'polypeptide(L)'
;MLSLPHVGPKPPDFVPTEYMTKERMDGFMIDASSHSRGEEKRLLKAIIAANEKSFAWKETERGRFRSDNFPPVKLAVLPRVPWTKRHVPIPPSIREGLV
;
A
#
# COMPACT_ATOMS: atom_id res chain seq x y z
N MET A 1 4.81 -20.14 -17.83
CA MET A 1 5.60 -18.89 -17.82
C MET A 1 4.66 -17.73 -18.09
N LEU A 2 4.63 -16.70 -17.24
CA LEU A 2 3.87 -15.48 -17.53
C LEU A 2 4.67 -14.65 -18.54
N SER A 3 4.17 -14.50 -19.76
CA SER A 3 4.77 -13.61 -20.76
C SER A 3 4.22 -12.20 -20.57
N LEU A 4 5.07 -11.18 -20.74
CA LEU A 4 4.63 -9.78 -20.74
C LEU A 4 3.60 -9.56 -21.85
N PRO A 5 2.53 -8.80 -21.60
CA PRO A 5 1.57 -8.47 -22.64
C PRO A 5 2.27 -7.64 -23.73
N HIS A 6 2.02 -8.02 -24.98
CA HIS A 6 2.59 -7.32 -26.13
C HIS A 6 1.91 -5.96 -26.29
N VAL A 7 2.71 -4.89 -26.32
CA VAL A 7 2.27 -3.55 -26.67
C VAL A 7 3.02 -3.13 -27.93
N GLY A 8 2.27 -2.79 -28.99
CA GLY A 8 2.84 -2.34 -30.24
C GLY A 8 3.57 -0.99 -30.11
N PRO A 9 4.45 -0.64 -31.06
CA PRO A 9 5.24 0.61 -31.00
C PRO A 9 4.38 1.87 -31.07
N LYS A 10 3.21 1.78 -31.70
CA LYS A 10 2.23 2.87 -31.79
C LYS A 10 0.87 2.37 -31.32
N PRO A 11 0.63 2.35 -30.00
CA PRO A 11 -0.64 1.86 -29.48
C PRO A 11 -1.78 2.82 -29.83
N PRO A 12 -3.02 2.32 -29.94
CA PRO A 12 -4.20 3.17 -30.13
C PRO A 12 -4.45 4.04 -28.88
N ASP A 13 -5.35 5.00 -29.01
CA ASP A 13 -5.83 5.77 -27.86
C ASP A 13 -6.54 4.87 -26.85
N PHE A 14 -6.47 5.25 -25.59
CA PHE A 14 -7.04 4.48 -24.50
C PHE A 14 -8.57 4.40 -24.62
N VAL A 15 -9.09 3.18 -24.59
CA VAL A 15 -10.52 2.89 -24.52
C VAL A 15 -10.82 2.28 -23.15
N PRO A 16 -11.74 2.86 -22.35
CA PRO A 16 -12.13 2.30 -21.07
C PRO A 16 -12.63 0.86 -21.20
N THR A 17 -12.15 0.01 -20.30
CA THR A 17 -12.49 -1.41 -20.23
C THR A 17 -13.31 -1.67 -18.96
N GLU A 18 -13.87 -2.87 -18.82
CA GLU A 18 -14.66 -3.24 -17.62
C GLU A 18 -13.85 -3.08 -16.33
N TYR A 19 -12.56 -3.42 -16.35
CA TYR A 19 -11.65 -3.28 -15.21
C TYR A 19 -10.90 -1.95 -15.22
N MET A 20 -10.44 -1.46 -16.37
CA MET A 20 -9.74 -0.17 -16.47
C MET A 20 -10.71 0.95 -16.89
N THR A 21 -11.40 1.55 -15.92
CA THR A 21 -12.28 2.71 -16.17
C THR A 21 -11.48 3.99 -16.38
N LYS A 22 -12.13 5.03 -16.92
CA LYS A 22 -11.49 6.34 -17.13
C LYS A 22 -11.02 6.94 -15.80
N GLU A 23 -11.82 6.84 -14.74
CA GLU A 23 -11.49 7.37 -13.41
C GLU A 23 -10.24 6.69 -12.83
N ARG A 24 -10.11 5.37 -13.03
CA ARG A 24 -8.92 4.60 -12.61
C ARG A 24 -7.69 5.03 -13.39
N MET A 25 -7.82 5.25 -14.70
CA MET A 25 -6.75 5.74 -15.55
C MET A 25 -6.32 7.17 -15.18
N ASP A 26 -7.28 8.05 -14.91
CA ASP A 26 -7.04 9.45 -14.53
C ASP A 26 -6.32 9.52 -13.16
N GLY A 27 -6.55 8.55 -12.27
CA GLY A 27 -5.86 8.42 -10.98
C GLY A 27 -4.33 8.27 -11.09
N PHE A 28 -3.80 7.82 -12.24
CA PHE A 28 -2.35 7.76 -12.47
C PHE A 28 -1.74 9.12 -12.80
N MET A 29 -2.55 10.17 -13.01
CA MET A 29 -2.10 11.54 -13.27
C MET A 29 -1.12 11.66 -14.46
N ILE A 30 -1.24 10.75 -15.44
CA ILE A 30 -0.34 10.66 -16.60
C ILE A 30 -0.37 11.96 -17.41
N ASP A 31 -1.57 12.53 -17.57
CA ASP A 31 -1.77 13.74 -18.35
C ASP A 31 -1.23 15.00 -17.65
N ALA A 32 -1.14 14.99 -16.32
CA ALA A 32 -0.57 16.08 -15.52
C ALA A 32 0.95 16.20 -15.67
N SER A 33 1.64 15.16 -16.18
CA SER A 33 3.08 15.22 -16.41
C SER A 33 3.41 16.19 -17.56
N SER A 34 4.17 17.25 -17.27
CA SER A 34 4.64 18.21 -18.27
C SER A 34 5.81 17.70 -19.11
N HIS A 35 6.58 16.75 -18.56
CA HIS A 35 7.82 16.25 -19.16
C HIS A 35 7.61 15.09 -20.16
N SER A 36 6.46 14.41 -20.12
CA SER A 36 6.18 13.26 -21.00
C SER A 36 5.57 13.72 -22.32
N ARG A 37 6.05 13.17 -23.44
CA ARG A 37 5.49 13.43 -24.77
C ARG A 37 4.10 12.81 -24.92
N GLY A 38 3.29 13.33 -25.84
CA GLY A 38 1.95 12.78 -26.10
C GLY A 38 1.96 11.28 -26.48
N GLU A 39 2.95 10.87 -27.28
CA GLU A 39 3.16 9.47 -27.67
C GLU A 39 3.54 8.58 -26.48
N GLU A 40 4.36 9.09 -25.55
CA GLU A 40 4.76 8.38 -24.33
C GLU A 40 3.60 8.22 -23.37
N LYS A 41 2.78 9.27 -23.21
CA LYS A 41 1.52 9.18 -22.44
C LYS A 41 0.60 8.12 -23.02
N ARG A 42 0.47 8.05 -24.34
CA ARG A 42 -0.34 7.03 -25.02
C ARG A 42 0.23 5.63 -24.80
N LEU A 43 1.55 5.46 -24.89
CA LEU A 43 2.21 4.20 -24.61
C LEU A 43 1.99 3.75 -23.16
N LEU A 44 2.13 4.65 -22.20
CA LEU A 44 1.95 4.35 -20.78
C LEU A 44 0.50 3.91 -20.50
N LYS A 45 -0.50 4.62 -21.04
CA LYS A 45 -1.91 4.23 -20.93
C LYS A 45 -2.17 2.85 -21.52
N ALA A 46 -1.55 2.51 -22.64
CA ALA A 46 -1.66 1.20 -23.26
C ALA A 46 -1.03 0.07 -22.43
N ILE A 47 0.14 0.32 -21.82
CA ILE A 47 0.80 -0.64 -20.91
C ILE A 47 -0.07 -0.89 -19.68
N ILE A 48 -0.62 0.16 -19.08
CA ILE A 48 -1.48 0.07 -17.90
C ILE A 48 -2.75 -0.72 -18.24
N ALA A 49 -3.41 -0.40 -19.36
CA ALA A 49 -4.59 -1.13 -19.82
C ALA A 49 -4.28 -2.62 -20.10
N ALA A 50 -3.15 -2.92 -20.74
CA ALA A 50 -2.73 -4.30 -20.99
C ALA A 50 -2.46 -5.11 -19.70
N ASN A 51 -2.19 -4.42 -18.59
CA ASN A 51 -1.95 -5.00 -17.27
C ASN A 51 -3.13 -4.76 -16.30
N GLU A 52 -4.35 -4.54 -16.81
CA GLU A 52 -5.51 -4.18 -15.97
C GLU A 52 -5.78 -5.15 -14.81
N LYS A 53 -5.47 -6.44 -14.97
CA LYS A 53 -5.66 -7.51 -13.97
C LYS A 53 -4.59 -7.52 -12.86
N SER A 54 -3.51 -6.78 -13.04
CA SER A 54 -2.41 -6.70 -12.08
C SER A 54 -2.68 -5.69 -10.96
N PHE A 55 -3.66 -4.80 -11.15
CA PHE A 55 -3.99 -3.75 -10.18
C PHE A 55 -5.17 -4.18 -9.29
N ALA A 56 -5.05 -3.90 -8.00
CA ALA A 56 -6.14 -4.07 -7.04
C ALA A 56 -6.75 -2.70 -6.73
N TRP A 57 -8.00 -2.50 -7.14
CA TRP A 57 -8.72 -1.23 -6.95
C TRP A 57 -9.71 -1.30 -5.80
N LYS A 58 -10.26 -2.49 -5.55
CA LYS A 58 -11.11 -2.77 -4.40
C LYS A 58 -10.33 -3.55 -3.34
N GLU A 59 -10.72 -3.37 -2.08
CA GLU A 59 -10.15 -4.11 -0.96
C GLU A 59 -10.34 -5.65 -1.11
N THR A 60 -11.37 -6.07 -1.84
CA THR A 60 -11.61 -7.48 -2.20
C THR A 60 -10.63 -8.02 -3.23
N GLU A 61 -10.08 -7.16 -4.08
CA GLU A 61 -9.09 -7.51 -5.12
C GLU A 61 -7.66 -7.49 -4.53
N ARG A 62 -7.47 -6.85 -3.37
CA ARG A 62 -6.20 -6.84 -2.65
C ARG A 62 -5.88 -8.28 -2.25
N GLY A 63 -4.83 -8.84 -2.84
CA GLY A 63 -4.33 -10.16 -2.49
C GLY A 63 -4.05 -10.22 -1.00
N ARG A 64 -4.88 -10.94 -0.25
CA ARG A 64 -4.60 -11.30 1.15
C ARG A 64 -3.97 -12.68 1.13
N PHE A 65 -2.92 -12.84 1.92
CA PHE A 65 -2.45 -14.18 2.24
C PHE A 65 -3.61 -14.92 2.91
N ARG A 66 -3.92 -16.11 2.40
CA ARG A 66 -4.91 -16.94 3.05
C ARG A 66 -4.39 -17.33 4.44
N SER A 67 -5.26 -17.35 5.43
CA SER A 67 -4.88 -17.66 6.82
C SER A 67 -4.39 -19.10 7.02
N ASP A 68 -4.67 -19.99 6.08
CA ASP A 68 -4.17 -21.37 6.05
C ASP A 68 -2.79 -21.51 5.39
N ASN A 69 -2.33 -20.51 4.65
CA ASN A 69 -1.00 -20.56 4.02
C ASN A 69 0.14 -20.42 5.04
N PHE A 70 -0.12 -19.86 6.22
CA PHE A 70 0.88 -19.61 7.24
C PHE A 70 0.37 -20.04 8.63
N PRO A 71 1.18 -20.75 9.43
CA PRO A 71 0.83 -20.97 10.83
C PRO A 71 0.76 -19.62 11.56
N PRO A 72 -0.10 -19.48 12.59
CA PRO A 72 -0.18 -18.26 13.36
C PRO A 72 1.19 -17.92 13.96
N VAL A 73 1.68 -16.72 13.68
CA VAL A 73 2.93 -16.21 14.26
C VAL A 73 2.74 -16.10 15.77
N LYS A 74 3.39 -16.98 16.53
CA LYS A 74 3.45 -16.88 17.99
C LYS A 74 4.61 -15.97 18.35
N LEU A 75 4.34 -14.71 18.66
CA LEU A 75 5.35 -13.84 19.26
C LEU A 75 5.72 -14.40 20.64
N ALA A 76 7.00 -14.64 20.86
CA ALA A 76 7.48 -15.08 22.16
C ALA A 76 7.21 -13.98 23.19
N VAL A 77 6.30 -14.26 24.13
CA VAL A 77 6.10 -13.39 25.29
C VAL A 77 7.21 -13.74 26.27
N LEU A 78 8.29 -12.96 26.26
CA LEU A 78 9.27 -13.03 27.34
C LEU A 78 8.60 -12.55 28.63
N PRO A 79 8.70 -13.30 29.74
CA PRO A 79 8.15 -12.85 31.01
C PRO A 79 8.81 -11.52 31.37
N ARG A 80 8.04 -10.43 31.29
CA ARG A 80 8.53 -9.11 31.66
C ARG A 80 8.55 -9.04 33.17
N VAL A 81 9.74 -9.07 33.75
CA VAL A 81 9.91 -8.68 35.16
C VAL A 81 9.55 -7.20 35.24
N PRO A 82 8.52 -6.79 36.01
CA PRO A 82 8.27 -5.39 36.24
C PRO A 82 9.53 -4.77 36.81
N TRP A 83 9.98 -3.66 36.23
CA TRP A 83 11.05 -2.87 36.84
C TRP A 83 10.49 -2.25 38.12
N THR A 84 10.55 -3.00 39.22
CA THR A 84 10.18 -2.50 40.54
C THR A 84 11.31 -1.60 41.02
N LYS A 85 11.34 -0.35 40.55
CA LYS A 85 11.99 0.70 41.34
C LYS A 85 11.18 0.82 42.62
N ARG A 86 11.79 0.47 43.76
CA ARG A 86 11.21 0.84 45.06
C ARG A 86 10.95 2.34 45.01
N HIS A 87 9.74 2.76 45.36
CA HIS A 87 9.42 4.17 45.48
C HIS A 87 10.39 4.76 46.50
N VAL A 88 11.18 5.76 46.10
CA VAL A 88 11.98 6.51 47.07
C VAL A 88 10.98 7.16 48.04
N PRO A 89 11.13 6.99 49.36
CA PRO A 89 10.26 7.65 50.32
C PRO A 89 10.26 9.15 50.04
N ILE A 90 9.08 9.76 49.96
CA ILE A 90 8.97 11.21 49.80
C ILE A 90 9.49 11.85 51.10
N PRO A 91 10.46 12.77 51.03
CA PRO A 91 10.94 13.48 52.21
C PRO A 91 9.81 14.20 52.96
N PRO A 92 9.82 14.22 54.31
CA PRO A 92 8.76 14.83 55.11
C PRO A 92 8.47 16.30 54.75
N SER A 93 9.51 17.06 54.39
CA SER A 93 9.40 18.47 54.01
C SER A 93 8.55 18.72 52.76
N ILE A 94 8.42 17.74 51.86
CA ILE A 94 7.56 17.84 50.67
C ILE A 94 6.12 17.44 51.00
N ARG A 95 5.92 16.58 52.00
CA ARG A 95 4.59 16.11 52.41
C ARG A 95 3.77 17.22 53.07
N GLU A 96 4.43 18.14 53.78
CA GLU A 96 3.77 19.25 54.48
C GLU A 96 3.11 20.28 53.54
N GLY A 97 3.56 20.39 52.29
CA GLY A 97 2.97 21.29 51.29
C GLY A 97 1.83 20.70 50.45
N LEU A 98 1.43 19.45 50.71
CA LEU A 98 0.39 18.71 49.97
C LEU A 98 -0.90 18.49 50.79
N VAL A 99 -0.96 18.99 52.03
CA VAL A 99 -2.15 18.95 52.91
C VAL A 99 -2.82 20.31 52.93
#